data_AF-A0A2W6PCT1-F1
#
_entry.id   AF-A0A2W6PCT1-F1
#
_cell.length_a   1.000
_cell.length_b   1.000
_cell.length_c   1.000
_cell.angle_alpha   90.00
_cell.angle_beta   90.00
_cell.angle_gamma   90.00
#
_symmetry.space_group_name_H-M   'P 1'
#
loop_
_entity.id
_entity.type
_entity.pdbx_description
1 polymer ?
#
loop_
_entity_poly.entity_id
_entity_poly.type
_entity_poly.pdbx_seq_one_letter_code
_entity_poly.pdbx_strand_id
1 'polypeptide(L)' 'MNFKEASTYDIDYGFTSKLVTFLFKKDGVNVFKDKEGEFGLSDNFLNKGTVKIKEMDTEF' A
#
# COMPACT_ATOMS: atom_id res chain seq x y z
N MET A 1 10.21 -1.01 -1.65
CA MET A 1 9.52 -1.93 -0.72
C MET A 1 8.98 -3.12 -1.51
N ASN A 2 8.78 -4.29 -0.90
CA ASN A 2 8.20 -5.47 -1.55
C ASN A 2 6.85 -5.79 -0.91
N PHE A 3 5.81 -5.91 -1.73
CA PHE A 3 4.45 -6.25 -1.31
C PHE A 3 4.05 -7.59 -1.93
N LYS A 4 3.17 -8.32 -1.26
CA LYS A 4 2.60 -9.58 -1.75
C LYS A 4 1.32 -9.28 -2.52
N GLU A 5 1.23 -9.78 -3.75
CA GLU A 5 0.04 -9.63 -4.59
C GLU A 5 -1.21 -10.17 -3.88
N ALA A 6 -2.30 -9.42 -3.98
CA ALA A 6 -3.58 -9.68 -3.32
C ALA A 6 -3.57 -9.62 -1.77
N SER A 7 -2.44 -9.28 -1.12
CA SER A 7 -2.42 -8.99 0.31
C SER A 7 -3.01 -7.60 0.61
N THR A 8 -3.64 -7.48 1.77
CA THR A 8 -4.17 -6.20 2.28
C THR A 8 -3.15 -5.55 3.21
N TYR A 9 -3.01 -4.25 3.09
CA TYR A 9 -2.08 -3.42 3.85
C TYR A 9 -2.83 -2.23 4.45
N ASP A 10 -2.49 -1.87 5.69
CA ASP A 10 -2.81 -0.56 6.26
C ASP A 10 -1.62 0.38 5.98
N ILE A 11 -1.86 1.43 5.21
CA ILE A 11 -0.90 2.49 4.92
C ILE A 11 -1.26 3.71 5.75
N ASP A 12 -0.41 4.04 6.72
CA ASP A 12 -0.51 5.20 7.60
C ASP A 12 0.40 6.33 7.08
N TYR A 13 -0.22 7.45 6.71
CA TYR A 13 0.44 8.65 6.18
C TYR A 13 0.83 9.66 7.29
N GLY A 14 0.64 9.31 8.56
CA GLY A 14 0.94 10.09 9.76
C GLY A 14 -0.25 10.87 10.34
N PHE A 15 -1.24 11.20 9.52
CA PHE A 15 -2.48 11.89 9.92
C PHE A 15 -3.75 11.09 9.59
N THR A 16 -3.63 10.09 8.72
CA THR A 16 -4.71 9.20 8.31
C THR A 16 -4.12 7.87 7.90
N SER A 17 -4.89 6.79 8.06
CA SER A 17 -4.55 5.49 7.51
C SER A 17 -5.59 5.03 6.48
N LYS A 18 -5.14 4.24 5.52
CA LYS A 18 -5.99 3.62 4.51
C LYS A 18 -5.71 2.12 4.42
N LEU A 19 -6.77 1.33 4.41
CA LEU A 19 -6.74 -0.08 4.04
C LEU A 19 -6.79 -0.23 2.54
N VAL A 20 -5.80 -0.93 2.00
CA VAL A 20 -5.55 -1.02 0.57
C VAL A 20 -5.12 -2.44 0.22
N THR A 21 -5.50 -2.94 -0.95
CA THR A 21 -5.02 -4.22 -1.47
C THR A 21 -3.94 -3.96 -2.50
N PHE A 22 -2.79 -4.63 -2.37
CA PHE A 22 -1.74 -4.52 -3.37
C PHE A 22 -2.10 -5.35 -4.60
N LEU A 23 -2.03 -4.72 -5.78
CA LEU A 23 -2.35 -5.36 -7.05
C LEU A 23 -1.09 -5.86 -7.74
N PHE A 24 -0.21 -4.94 -8.14
CA PHE A 24 1.03 -5.25 -8.85
C PHE A 24 2.00 -4.07 -8.78
N LYS A 25 3.24 -4.29 -9.19
CA LYS A 25 4.26 -3.23 -9.33
C LYS A 25 4.64 -3.05 -10.79
N LYS A 26 4.66 -1.81 -11.25
CA LYS A 26 5.04 -1.45 -12.61
C LYS A 26 5.94 -0.20 -12.59
N ASP A 27 7.11 -0.29 -13.22
CA ASP A 27 8.04 0.84 -13.37
C ASP A 27 8.37 1.59 -12.06
N GLY A 28 8.55 0.86 -10.95
CA GLY A 28 8.86 1.46 -9.63
C GLY A 28 7.66 2.09 -8.89
N VAL A 29 6.46 1.93 -9.44
CA VAL A 29 5.19 2.33 -8.83
C VAL A 29 4.45 1.09 -8.35
N ASN A 30 4.10 1.08 -7.06
CA ASN A 30 3.27 0.06 -6.44
C ASN A 30 1.81 0.45 -6.62
N VAL A 31 1.03 -0.39 -7.30
CA VAL A 31 -0.39 -0.16 -7.58
C VAL A 31 -1.22 -0.83 -6.49
N PHE A 32 -2.09 -0.06 -5.88
CA PHE A 32 -3.00 -0.48 -4.84
C PHE A 32 -4.44 -0.19 -5.24
N LYS A 33 -5.38 -0.86 -4.56
CA LYS A 33 -6.81 -0.63 -4.68
C LYS A 33 -7.44 -0.41 -3.32
N ASP A 34 -8.25 0.61 -3.18
CA ASP A 34 -9.12 0.84 -2.02
C ASP A 34 -10.60 0.92 -2.47
N LYS A 35 -11.47 1.35 -1.56
CA LYS A 35 -12.91 1.53 -1.82
C LYS A 35 -13.22 2.63 -2.86
N GLU A 36 -12.29 3.57 -3.08
CA GLU A 36 -12.45 4.70 -3.99
C GLU A 36 -11.90 4.38 -5.39
N GLY A 37 -10.99 3.41 -5.48
CA GLY A 37 -10.49 2.91 -6.76
C GLY A 37 -9.02 2.48 -6.69
N GLU A 38 -8.39 2.44 -7.85
CA GLU A 38 -6.97 2.11 -8.00
C GLU A 38 -6.10 3.37 -7.94
N PHE A 39 -4.95 3.26 -7.29
CA PHE A 39 -3.97 4.34 -7.21
C PHE A 39 -2.55 3.79 -7.10
N GLY A 40 -1.56 4.62 -7.46
CA GLY A 40 -0.16 4.25 -7.47
C GLY A 40 0.67 5.03 -6.45
N LEU A 41 1.55 4.35 -5.73
CA LEU A 41 2.55 4.96 -4.86
C LEU A 41 3.96 4.53 -5.27
N SER A 42 4.83 5.50 -5.52
CA SER A 42 6.24 5.21 -5.86
C SER A 42 7.01 4.70 -4.65
N ASP A 43 8.03 3.88 -4.88
CA ASP A 43 8.94 3.45 -3.79
C ASP A 43 9.55 4.64 -3.05
N ASN A 44 9.87 5.73 -3.76
CA ASN A 44 10.40 6.94 -3.15
C ASN A 44 9.41 7.58 -2.18
N PHE A 45 8.11 7.55 -2.48
CA PHE A 45 7.09 8.07 -1.57
C PHE A 45 6.94 7.18 -0.34
N LEU A 46 6.86 5.86 -0.54
CA LEU A 46 6.70 4.88 0.55
C LEU A 46 7.92 4.80 1.47
N ASN A 47 9.12 5.07 0.95
CA ASN A 47 10.34 5.08 1.73
C ASN A 47 10.58 6.42 2.46
N LYS A 48 9.76 7.45 2.24
CA LYS A 48 9.83 8.65 3.11
C LYS A 48 9.37 8.23 4.50
N GLY A 49 10.23 8.43 5.51
CA GLY A 49 10.02 7.95 6.90
C GLY A 49 8.77 8.44 7.63
N THR A 50 7.87 9.14 6.95
CA THR A 50 6.53 9.51 7.42
C THR A 50 5.50 8.41 7.17
N VAL A 51 5.70 7.57 6.15
CA VAL A 51 4.72 6.52 5.78
C VAL A 51 5.04 5.23 6.54
N LYS A 52 4.06 4.71 7.27
CA LYS A 52 4.14 3.39 7.91
C LYS A 52 3.21 2.43 7.17
N ILE A 53 3.66 1.20 7.02
CA ILE A 53 2.93 0.17 6.27
C ILE A 53 2.90 -1.08 7.12
N LYS A 54 1.70 -1.64 7.30
CA LYS A 54 1.49 -2.88 8.03
C LYS A 54 0.67 -3.85 7.17
N GLU A 55 1.17 -5.07 6.98
CA GLU A 55 0.36 -6.14 6.39
C GLU A 55 -0.77 -6.52 7.36
N MET A 56 -1.98 -6.60 6.83
CA MET A 56 -3.15 -7.00 7.58
C MET A 56 -3.39 -8.47 7.32
N ASP A 57 -3.29 -9.29 8.36
CA ASP A 57 -3.68 -10.68 8.30
C ASP A 57 -5.21 -10.72 8.16
N THR A 58 -5.68 -10.98 6.95
CA THR A 58 -7.07 -11.34 6.71
C THR A 58 -7.17 -12.85 6.87
N GLU A 59 -7.15 -13.33 8.11
CA GLU A 59 -7.59 -14.69 8.43
C GLU A 59 -9.09 -14.78 8.09
N PHE A 60 -9.42 -15.56 7.05
CA PHE A 60 -10.78 -15.94 6.68
C PHE A 60 -10.99 -17.44 6.92
#